data_AF-A0A7J3W5T1-F1
#
_entry.id   AF-A0A7J3W5T1-F1
#
_cell.length_a   1.000
_cell.length_b   1.000
_cell.length_c   1.000
_cell.angle_alpha   90.00
_cell.angle_beta   90.00
_cell.angle_gamma   90.00
#
_symmetry.space_group_name_H-M   'P 1'
#
loop_
_entity.id
_entity.type
_entity.pdbx_description
1 polymer ?
#
loop_
_entity_poly.entity_id
_entity_poly.type
_entity_poly.pdbx_seq_one_letter_code
_entity_poly.pdbx_strand_id
1 'polypeptide(L)'
;VFIVWFANLLKQFVESHPFKNDPEAPLFYYKNREDKLLGLTYPVFRMRLKRLCEKTGIKKRIHPHLFRHTRLTELSKKLPEQILKRIAGWVPDSRMAEIYLHLSARDVEESLLEKVYGIKTAENEKEQNFVVCPKCGELNAPNLTICWRCKTDLKENKLVEKALSEEEIKKVEEWAEVLIEFFKKLEKANPELWKVLLQVLKEKGKEHLLSQL
;
A
#
# COMPACT_ATOMS: atom_id res chain seq x y z
N VAL A 1 14.08 -12.30 -9.35
CA VAL A 1 12.65 -12.36 -9.01
C VAL A 1 12.34 -11.17 -8.10
N PHE A 2 11.36 -10.34 -8.44
CA PHE A 2 10.98 -9.20 -7.60
C PHE A 2 9.81 -9.61 -6.69
N ILE A 3 9.98 -9.42 -5.37
CA ILE A 3 8.94 -9.70 -4.38
C ILE A 3 8.54 -8.36 -3.77
N VAL A 4 7.37 -7.84 -4.14
CA VAL A 4 6.88 -6.53 -3.70
C VAL A 4 5.73 -6.71 -2.71
N TRP A 5 4.61 -7.27 -3.17
CA TRP A 5 3.39 -7.49 -2.38
C TRP A 5 3.57 -8.34 -1.14
N PHE A 6 4.37 -9.39 -1.26
CA PHE A 6 4.46 -10.43 -0.23
C PHE A 6 5.80 -10.42 0.50
N ALA A 7 6.61 -9.37 0.34
CA ALA A 7 7.93 -9.28 0.97
C ALA A 7 7.82 -9.41 2.49
N ASN A 8 6.83 -8.75 3.09
CA ASN A 8 6.59 -8.80 4.52
C ASN A 8 6.04 -10.14 5.02
N LEU A 9 5.19 -10.81 4.24
CA LEU A 9 4.75 -12.17 4.58
C LEU A 9 5.92 -13.15 4.49
N LEU A 10 6.78 -13.00 3.48
CA LEU A 10 7.95 -13.83 3.33
C LEU A 10 8.95 -13.60 4.48
N LYS A 11 9.16 -12.34 4.87
CA LYS A 11 10.01 -11.99 6.02
C LYS A 11 9.50 -12.64 7.30
N GLN A 12 8.20 -12.55 7.59
CA GLN A 12 7.59 -13.21 8.76
C GLN A 12 7.78 -14.73 8.72
N PHE A 13 7.63 -15.32 7.54
CA PHE A 13 7.84 -16.75 7.35
C PHE A 13 9.31 -17.15 7.57
N VAL A 14 10.27 -16.36 7.09
CA VAL A 14 11.70 -16.59 7.34
C VAL A 14 12.03 -16.47 8.83
N GLU A 15 11.46 -15.50 9.55
CA GLU A 15 11.73 -15.34 10.99
C GLU A 15 11.21 -16.48 11.85
N SER A 16 10.11 -17.12 11.41
CA SER A 16 9.54 -18.30 12.06
C SER A 16 10.10 -19.62 11.50
N HIS A 17 11.05 -19.56 10.56
CA HIS A 17 11.59 -20.74 9.92
C HIS A 17 12.46 -21.54 10.91
N PRO A 18 12.25 -22.87 11.05
CA PRO A 18 13.02 -23.70 11.98
C PRO A 18 14.53 -23.67 11.74
N PHE A 19 14.93 -23.42 10.49
CA PHE A 19 16.33 -23.34 10.06
C PHE A 19 16.72 -21.92 9.61
N LYS A 20 16.18 -20.87 10.25
CA LYS A 20 16.42 -19.47 9.79
C LYS A 20 17.89 -19.03 9.74
N ASN A 21 18.76 -19.71 10.48
CA ASN A 21 20.21 -19.42 10.51
C ASN A 21 21.00 -20.26 9.50
N ASP A 22 20.36 -21.20 8.81
CA ASP A 22 20.99 -22.06 7.80
C ASP A 22 20.61 -21.54 6.39
N PRO A 23 21.56 -20.92 5.66
CA PRO A 23 21.29 -20.36 4.34
C PRO A 23 21.05 -21.44 3.27
N GLU A 24 21.49 -22.68 3.51
CA GLU A 24 21.32 -23.81 2.58
C GLU A 24 20.00 -24.55 2.81
N ALA A 25 19.27 -24.22 3.89
CA ALA A 25 18.00 -24.83 4.17
C ALA A 25 16.94 -24.49 3.09
N PRO A 26 16.10 -25.46 2.67
CA PRO A 26 15.01 -25.16 1.76
C PRO A 26 14.08 -24.11 2.35
N LEU A 27 13.89 -22.99 1.63
CA LEU A 27 13.03 -21.90 2.07
C LEU A 27 11.63 -22.39 2.46
N PHE A 28 11.00 -23.18 1.58
CA PHE A 28 9.71 -23.80 1.89
C PHE A 28 9.90 -25.26 2.28
N TYR A 29 9.21 -25.68 3.34
CA TYR A 29 9.35 -27.02 3.90
C TYR A 29 8.01 -27.68 4.26
N TYR A 30 8.08 -28.97 4.57
CA TYR A 30 7.00 -29.72 5.19
C TYR A 30 7.54 -30.71 6.23
N LYS A 31 6.69 -31.11 7.17
CA LYS A 31 6.95 -32.25 8.05
C LYS A 31 6.38 -33.52 7.42
N ASN A 32 7.19 -34.57 7.32
CA ASN A 32 6.72 -35.89 6.92
C ASN A 32 5.99 -36.59 8.10
N ARG A 33 5.64 -37.86 7.96
CA ARG A 33 4.95 -38.64 9.01
C ARG A 33 5.81 -38.95 10.24
N GLU A 34 7.13 -38.80 10.11
CA GLU A 34 8.14 -39.04 11.16
C GLU A 34 8.61 -37.71 11.77
N ASP A 35 7.86 -36.62 11.58
CA ASP A 35 8.20 -35.26 12.00
C ASP A 35 9.51 -34.69 11.45
N LYS A 36 10.12 -35.35 10.46
CA LYS A 36 11.31 -34.85 9.76
C LYS A 36 10.93 -33.69 8.85
N LEU A 37 11.69 -32.60 8.96
CA LEU A 37 11.58 -31.44 8.09
C LEU A 37 12.27 -31.71 6.76
N LEU A 38 11.53 -31.57 5.67
CA LEU A 38 11.99 -31.79 4.30
C LEU A 38 11.60 -30.60 3.43
N GLY A 39 12.39 -30.33 2.39
CA GLY A 39 12.07 -29.30 1.39
C GLY A 39 10.73 -29.58 0.71
N LEU A 40 9.93 -28.53 0.50
CA LEU A 40 8.61 -28.65 -0.10
C LEU A 40 8.71 -29.13 -1.54
N THR A 41 8.15 -30.30 -1.82
CA THR A 41 8.11 -30.87 -3.17
C THR A 41 6.85 -30.44 -3.92
N TYR A 42 6.91 -30.48 -5.26
CA TYR A 42 5.76 -30.14 -6.12
C TYR A 42 4.51 -30.99 -5.85
N PRO A 43 4.58 -32.33 -5.67
CA PRO A 43 3.41 -33.14 -5.32
C PRO A 43 2.78 -32.74 -3.97
N VAL A 44 3.61 -32.48 -2.96
CA VAL A 44 3.15 -32.06 -1.63
C VAL A 44 2.48 -30.68 -1.71
N PHE A 45 3.08 -29.73 -2.43
CA PHE A 45 2.49 -28.42 -2.69
C PHE A 45 1.11 -28.54 -3.37
N ARG A 46 1.01 -29.32 -4.46
CA ARG A 46 -0.24 -29.52 -5.19
C ARG A 46 -1.33 -30.15 -4.31
N MET A 47 -0.97 -31.14 -3.50
CA MET A 47 -1.88 -31.77 -2.53
C MET A 47 -2.36 -30.77 -1.48
N ARG A 48 -1.45 -30.00 -0.87
CA ARG A 48 -1.80 -28.96 0.13
C ARG A 48 -2.73 -27.91 -0.45
N LEU A 49 -2.45 -27.45 -1.67
CA LEU A 49 -3.28 -26.48 -2.38
C LEU A 49 -4.70 -27.02 -2.62
N LYS A 50 -4.83 -28.27 -3.08
CA LYS A 50 -6.15 -28.91 -3.28
C LYS A 50 -6.96 -28.96 -1.98
N ARG A 51 -6.34 -29.43 -0.89
CA ARG A 51 -6.99 -29.49 0.44
C ARG A 51 -7.40 -28.11 0.95
N LEU A 52 -6.60 -27.09 0.69
CA LEU A 52 -6.92 -25.72 1.05
C LEU A 52 -8.17 -25.21 0.29
N CYS A 53 -8.27 -25.48 -1.01
CA CYS A 53 -9.46 -25.14 -1.80
C CYS A 53 -10.71 -25.85 -1.30
N GLU A 54 -10.60 -27.14 -0.96
CA GLU A 54 -11.70 -27.92 -0.37
C GLU A 54 -12.14 -27.31 0.97
N LYS A 55 -11.19 -27.02 1.86
CA LYS A 55 -11.47 -26.43 3.19
C LYS A 55 -12.12 -25.05 3.12
N THR A 56 -11.77 -24.25 2.11
CA THR A 56 -12.26 -22.88 1.94
C THR A 56 -13.51 -22.78 1.06
N GLY A 57 -14.01 -23.91 0.55
CA GLY A 57 -15.19 -23.94 -0.32
C GLY A 57 -14.95 -23.40 -1.74
N ILE A 58 -13.69 -23.24 -2.17
CA ILE A 58 -13.35 -22.80 -3.53
C ILE A 58 -13.66 -23.92 -4.51
N LYS A 59 -14.71 -23.72 -5.31
CA LYS A 59 -15.17 -24.69 -6.33
C LYS A 59 -14.34 -24.68 -7.61
N LYS A 60 -13.64 -23.57 -7.89
CA LYS A 60 -12.77 -23.44 -9.07
C LYS A 60 -11.57 -24.37 -8.93
N ARG A 61 -11.19 -25.04 -10.03
CA ARG A 61 -9.95 -25.82 -10.08
C ARG A 61 -8.73 -24.89 -9.99
N ILE A 62 -8.03 -24.93 -8.86
CA ILE A 62 -6.79 -24.15 -8.65
C ILE A 62 -5.57 -25.06 -8.86
N HIS A 63 -4.60 -24.57 -9.63
CA HIS A 63 -3.32 -25.25 -9.85
C HIS A 63 -2.18 -24.22 -9.94
N PRO A 64 -0.90 -24.62 -9.76
CA PRO A 64 0.22 -23.68 -9.67
C PRO A 64 0.33 -22.74 -10.87
N HIS A 65 0.15 -23.26 -12.09
CA HIS A 65 0.20 -22.44 -13.30
C HIS A 65 -0.93 -21.38 -13.37
N LEU A 66 -2.09 -21.61 -12.72
CA LEU A 66 -3.17 -20.64 -12.70
C LEU A 66 -2.75 -19.34 -12.00
N PHE A 67 -2.00 -19.43 -10.89
CA PHE A 67 -1.48 -18.23 -10.21
C PHE A 67 -0.57 -17.41 -11.12
N ARG A 68 0.32 -18.10 -11.85
CA ARG A 68 1.20 -17.45 -12.83
C ARG A 68 0.38 -16.80 -13.95
N HIS A 69 -0.60 -17.51 -14.48
CA HIS A 69 -1.45 -17.00 -15.55
C HIS A 69 -2.20 -15.76 -15.09
N THR A 70 -2.95 -15.84 -13.98
CA THR A 70 -3.70 -14.71 -13.43
C THR A 70 -2.80 -13.50 -13.19
N ARG A 71 -1.62 -13.70 -12.57
CA ARG A 71 -0.72 -12.58 -12.29
C ARG A 71 -0.15 -11.93 -13.56
N LEU A 72 0.20 -12.72 -14.58
CA LEU A 72 0.71 -12.17 -15.83
C LEU A 72 -0.38 -11.47 -16.64
N THR A 73 -1.63 -11.94 -16.60
CA THR A 73 -2.79 -11.24 -17.18
C THR A 73 -3.05 -9.90 -16.50
N GLU A 74 -2.94 -9.83 -15.17
CA GLU A 74 -3.08 -8.54 -14.45
C GLU A 74 -1.97 -7.55 -14.84
N LEU A 75 -0.74 -8.05 -14.95
CA LEU A 75 0.43 -7.22 -15.25
C LEU A 75 0.48 -6.78 -16.71
N SER A 76 -0.03 -7.58 -17.67
CA SER A 76 0.00 -7.22 -19.09
C SER A 76 -0.82 -5.97 -19.41
N LYS A 77 -1.86 -5.68 -18.61
CA LYS A 77 -2.64 -4.44 -18.72
C LYS A 77 -1.87 -3.20 -18.28
N LYS A 78 -0.88 -3.36 -17.40
CA LYS A 78 -0.18 -2.25 -16.73
C LYS A 78 1.24 -2.03 -17.22
N LEU A 79 1.90 -3.09 -17.70
CA LEU A 79 3.32 -3.08 -18.02
C LEU A 79 3.58 -3.23 -19.52
N PRO A 80 4.60 -2.54 -20.06
CA PRO A 80 5.13 -2.83 -21.38
C PRO A 80 5.57 -4.29 -21.51
N GLU A 81 5.37 -4.86 -22.69
CA GLU A 81 5.67 -6.27 -23.01
C GLU A 81 7.08 -6.69 -22.59
N GLN A 82 8.10 -5.87 -22.88
CA GLN A 82 9.50 -6.20 -22.57
C GLN A 82 9.75 -6.28 -21.06
N ILE A 83 9.09 -5.45 -20.26
CA ILE A 83 9.16 -5.51 -18.80
C ILE A 83 8.43 -6.77 -18.31
N LEU A 84 7.26 -7.07 -18.86
CA LEU A 84 6.49 -8.28 -18.54
C LEU A 84 7.32 -9.54 -18.81
N LYS A 85 7.98 -9.64 -19.97
CA LYS A 85 8.89 -10.74 -20.35
C LYS A 85 10.00 -10.93 -19.32
N ARG A 86 10.62 -9.84 -18.87
CA ARG A 86 11.68 -9.89 -17.85
C ARG A 86 11.17 -10.37 -16.49
N ILE A 87 9.99 -9.92 -16.06
CA ILE A 87 9.36 -10.40 -14.81
C ILE A 87 8.99 -11.87 -14.92
N ALA A 88 8.46 -12.29 -16.06
CA ALA A 88 8.05 -13.66 -16.34
C ALA A 88 9.25 -14.61 -16.46
N GLY A 89 10.46 -14.11 -16.73
CA GLY A 89 11.65 -14.92 -17.00
C GLY A 89 11.65 -15.51 -18.41
N TRP A 90 11.05 -14.81 -19.37
CA TRP A 90 11.10 -15.18 -20.78
C TRP A 90 12.26 -14.48 -21.50
N VAL A 91 12.73 -15.11 -22.57
CA VAL A 91 13.67 -14.47 -23.51
C VAL A 91 12.99 -13.30 -24.24
N PRO A 92 13.72 -12.21 -24.57
CA PRO A 92 13.12 -10.99 -25.13
C PRO A 92 12.33 -11.20 -26.44
N ASP A 93 12.77 -12.15 -27.26
CA ASP A 93 12.21 -12.57 -28.55
C ASP A 93 11.06 -13.58 -28.43
N SER A 94 10.69 -13.99 -27.21
CA SER A 94 9.61 -14.94 -26.99
C SER A 94 8.24 -14.38 -27.39
N ARG A 95 7.40 -15.21 -28.03
CA ARG A 95 5.97 -14.88 -28.29
C ARG A 95 5.06 -15.12 -27.09
N MET A 96 5.61 -15.54 -25.94
CA MET A 96 4.81 -15.92 -24.76
C MET A 96 3.96 -14.79 -24.18
N ALA A 97 4.33 -13.52 -24.41
CA ALA A 97 3.56 -12.38 -23.93
C ALA A 97 2.22 -12.21 -24.67
N GLU A 98 2.12 -12.68 -25.91
CA GLU A 98 0.91 -12.58 -26.74
C GLU A 98 -0.31 -13.24 -26.09
N ILE A 99 -0.09 -14.31 -25.31
CA ILE A 99 -1.12 -15.02 -24.52
C ILE A 99 -1.87 -14.08 -23.55
N TYR A 100 -1.22 -12.98 -23.15
CA TYR A 100 -1.71 -12.07 -22.11
C TYR A 100 -2.08 -10.68 -22.64
N LEU A 101 -1.67 -10.33 -23.86
CA LEU A 101 -1.79 -8.99 -24.45
C LEU A 101 -3.06 -8.79 -25.27
N HIS A 102 -4.14 -9.51 -24.95
CA HIS A 102 -5.44 -9.28 -25.58
C HIS A 102 -6.03 -7.96 -25.09
N LEU A 103 -5.70 -6.87 -25.80
CA LEU A 103 -6.28 -5.55 -25.56
C LEU A 103 -7.68 -5.51 -26.18
N SER A 104 -8.68 -5.18 -25.37
CA SER A 104 -9.97 -4.78 -25.91
C SER A 104 -9.88 -3.38 -26.53
N ALA A 105 -10.79 -3.04 -27.45
CA ALA A 105 -10.86 -1.68 -28.01
C ALA A 105 -10.97 -0.62 -26.91
N ARG A 106 -11.65 -0.96 -25.81
CA ARG A 106 -11.78 -0.13 -24.62
C ARG A 106 -10.46 0.08 -23.88
N ASP A 107 -9.64 -0.97 -23.70
CA ASP A 107 -8.32 -0.84 -23.05
C ASP A 107 -7.38 0.07 -23.86
N VAL A 108 -7.50 0.03 -25.20
CA VAL A 108 -6.73 0.90 -26.11
C VAL A 108 -7.17 2.35 -25.98
N GLU A 109 -8.49 2.60 -25.98
CA GLU A 109 -9.07 3.93 -25.83
C GLU A 109 -8.72 4.56 -24.47
N GLU A 110 -8.89 3.83 -23.37
CA GLU A 110 -8.50 4.29 -22.03
C GLU A 110 -7.00 4.61 -21.96
N SER A 111 -6.12 3.73 -22.47
CA SER A 111 -4.68 4.00 -22.46
C SER A 111 -4.30 5.18 -23.35
N LEU A 112 -5.01 5.42 -24.45
CA LEU A 112 -4.78 6.56 -25.33
C LEU A 112 -5.20 7.87 -24.63
N LEU A 113 -6.38 7.89 -24.04
CA LEU A 113 -6.90 9.02 -23.27
C LEU A 113 -5.98 9.37 -22.09
N GLU A 114 -5.57 8.38 -21.30
CA GLU A 114 -4.77 8.62 -20.10
C GLU A 114 -3.29 8.90 -20.39
N LYS A 115 -2.62 8.07 -21.20
CA LYS A 115 -1.15 8.14 -21.37
C LYS A 115 -0.71 9.12 -22.45
N VAL A 116 -1.54 9.41 -23.44
CA VAL A 116 -1.19 10.32 -24.55
C VAL A 116 -1.84 11.68 -24.35
N TYR A 117 -3.13 11.71 -23.99
CA TYR A 117 -3.89 12.96 -23.88
C TYR A 117 -4.04 13.49 -22.44
N GLY A 118 -3.64 12.71 -21.42
CA GLY A 118 -3.72 13.11 -20.02
C GLY A 118 -5.14 13.22 -19.45
N ILE A 119 -6.13 12.65 -20.13
CA ILE A 119 -7.54 12.65 -19.73
C ILE A 119 -7.77 11.44 -18.84
N LYS A 120 -8.03 11.67 -17.55
CA LYS A 120 -8.31 10.59 -16.59
C LYS A 120 -9.70 10.02 -16.84
N THR A 121 -9.80 8.72 -17.11
CA THR A 121 -11.08 8.02 -17.20
C THR A 121 -11.53 7.54 -15.81
N ALA A 122 -12.80 7.75 -15.48
CA ALA A 122 -13.34 7.49 -14.15
C ALA A 122 -13.81 6.04 -13.97
N GLU A 123 -12.93 5.04 -14.17
CA GLU A 123 -13.24 3.66 -13.80
C GLU A 123 -12.01 2.98 -13.19
N ASN A 124 -11.66 3.35 -11.97
CA ASN A 124 -10.74 2.56 -11.17
C ASN A 124 -11.54 1.54 -10.35
N GLU A 125 -11.60 0.29 -10.82
CA GLU A 125 -11.81 -0.85 -9.93
C GLU A 125 -10.88 -0.67 -8.72
N LYS A 126 -11.42 -0.83 -7.50
CA LYS A 126 -10.66 -0.63 -6.25
C LYS A 126 -9.38 -1.45 -6.27
N GLU A 127 -8.27 -0.82 -6.66
CA GLU A 127 -6.96 -1.46 -6.64
C GLU A 127 -6.66 -1.81 -5.19
N GLN A 128 -6.31 -3.08 -4.93
CA GLN A 128 -5.93 -3.53 -3.60
C GLN A 128 -4.58 -2.91 -3.24
N ASN A 129 -4.54 -1.65 -2.79
CA ASN A 129 -3.31 -0.96 -2.45
C ASN A 129 -2.77 -1.37 -1.07
N PHE A 130 -1.45 -1.31 -0.90
CA PHE A 130 -0.84 -1.48 0.42
C PHE A 130 -1.38 -0.46 1.41
N VAL A 131 -1.52 -0.88 2.66
CA VAL A 131 -1.83 0.01 3.77
C VAL A 131 -0.54 0.40 4.47
N VAL A 132 -0.17 1.68 4.38
CA VAL A 132 0.98 2.22 5.09
C VAL A 132 0.64 2.30 6.59
N CYS A 133 1.46 1.70 7.45
CA CYS A 133 1.26 1.81 8.88
C CYS A 133 1.48 3.26 9.33
N PRO A 134 0.51 3.90 10.03
CA PRO A 134 0.66 5.29 10.46
C PRO A 134 1.75 5.48 11.52
N LYS A 135 2.06 4.45 12.32
CA LYS A 135 3.05 4.54 13.40
C LYS A 135 4.49 4.31 12.94
N CYS A 136 4.72 3.32 12.07
CA CYS A 136 6.09 2.90 11.71
C CYS A 136 6.41 2.94 10.21
N GLY A 137 5.48 3.38 9.37
CA GLY A 137 5.66 3.51 7.93
C GLY A 137 5.69 2.20 7.13
N GLU A 138 5.49 1.06 7.80
CA GLU A 138 5.57 -0.26 7.18
C GLU A 138 4.46 -0.49 6.14
N LEU A 139 4.77 -1.10 5.00
CA LEU A 139 3.78 -1.44 3.96
C LEU A 139 3.07 -2.75 4.30
N ASN A 140 1.80 -2.69 4.67
CA ASN A 140 1.01 -3.85 5.06
C ASN A 140 0.11 -4.30 3.90
N ALA A 141 -0.15 -5.61 3.83
CA ALA A 141 -1.10 -6.14 2.86
C ALA A 141 -2.51 -5.57 3.14
N PRO A 142 -3.32 -5.30 2.09
CA PRO A 142 -4.62 -4.62 2.23
C PRO A 142 -5.63 -5.32 3.15
N ASN A 143 -5.46 -6.62 3.39
CA ASN A 143 -6.34 -7.43 4.22
C ASN A 143 -5.92 -7.49 5.70
N LEU A 144 -4.80 -6.89 6.10
CA LEU A 144 -4.35 -6.87 7.49
C LEU A 144 -5.10 -5.80 8.30
N THR A 145 -5.59 -6.19 9.48
CA THR A 145 -6.18 -5.28 10.46
C THR A 145 -5.13 -4.64 11.37
N ILE A 146 -3.97 -5.29 11.51
CA ILE A 146 -2.92 -4.91 12.46
C ILE A 146 -1.58 -4.89 11.71
N CYS A 147 -0.76 -3.90 12.01
CA CYS A 147 0.59 -3.79 11.48
C CYS A 147 1.42 -4.97 11.95
N TRP A 148 1.99 -5.72 11.00
CA TRP A 148 2.75 -6.92 11.34
C TRP A 148 3.98 -6.60 12.20
N ARG A 149 4.60 -5.42 11.96
CA ARG A 149 5.84 -4.97 12.60
C ARG A 149 5.62 -4.39 13.99
N CYS A 150 4.80 -3.34 14.11
CA CYS A 150 4.64 -2.60 15.37
C CYS A 150 3.33 -2.88 16.11
N LYS A 151 2.48 -3.77 15.57
CA LYS A 151 1.18 -4.16 16.12
C LYS A 151 0.12 -3.05 16.23
N THR A 152 0.34 -1.92 15.57
CA THR A 152 -0.66 -0.83 15.46
C THR A 152 -1.87 -1.27 14.64
N ASP A 153 -3.07 -0.91 15.07
CA ASP A 153 -4.29 -1.11 14.29
C ASP A 153 -4.22 -0.30 12.97
N LEU A 154 -4.53 -0.95 11.86
CA LEU A 154 -4.49 -0.37 10.51
C LEU A 154 -5.87 0.08 10.01
N LYS A 155 -6.96 -0.41 10.62
CA LYS A 155 -8.33 -0.02 10.27
C LYS A 155 -8.75 1.27 10.97
N GLU A 156 -8.18 1.54 12.14
CA GLU A 156 -8.41 2.78 12.88
C GLU A 156 -7.36 3.85 12.52
N ASN A 157 -7.50 4.45 11.34
CA ASN A 157 -6.91 5.76 11.07
C ASN A 157 -7.71 6.86 11.80
N LYS A 158 -7.68 6.84 13.13
CA LYS A 158 -7.95 8.01 13.99
C LYS A 158 -6.66 8.58 14.59
N LEU A 159 -5.52 8.38 13.92
CA LEU A 159 -4.21 8.91 14.37
C LEU A 159 -3.51 9.77 13.29
N VAL A 160 -4.29 10.36 12.38
CA VAL A 160 -3.85 11.55 11.62
C VAL A 160 -4.36 12.84 12.26
N GLU A 161 -5.15 12.74 13.33
CA GLU A 161 -5.39 13.84 14.28
C GLU A 161 -4.71 13.49 15.61
N LYS A 162 -3.94 14.43 16.17
CA LYS A 162 -3.13 14.35 17.40
C LYS A 162 -1.76 13.64 17.29
N ALA A 163 -0.84 14.31 16.60
CA ALA A 163 0.58 14.33 17.00
C ALA A 163 0.88 15.48 17.99
N LEU A 164 -0.09 15.86 18.83
CA LEU A 164 0.09 16.77 19.96
C LEU A 164 -0.43 16.06 21.20
N SER A 165 0.40 15.99 22.24
CA SER A 165 -0.03 15.53 23.57
C SER A 165 -1.19 16.37 24.09
N GLU A 166 -2.04 15.83 24.96
CA GLU A 166 -3.17 16.57 25.55
C GLU A 166 -2.73 17.86 26.26
N GLU A 167 -1.50 17.90 26.78
CA GLU A 167 -0.90 19.08 27.39
C GLU A 167 -0.54 20.17 26.37
N GLU A 168 -0.10 19.79 25.17
CA GLU A 168 0.22 20.76 24.11
C GLU A 168 -1.04 21.37 23.50
N ILE A 169 -2.11 20.59 23.38
CA ILE A 169 -3.42 21.09 22.91
C ILE A 169 -3.97 22.13 23.89
N LYS A 170 -3.96 21.83 25.19
CA LYS A 170 -4.37 22.79 26.22
C LYS A 170 -3.56 24.08 26.17
N LYS A 171 -2.24 23.99 25.99
CA LYS A 171 -1.40 25.19 25.84
C LYS A 171 -1.78 26.01 24.61
N VAL A 172 -2.05 25.37 23.47
CA VAL A 172 -2.46 26.09 22.26
C VAL A 172 -3.83 26.75 22.45
N GLU A 173 -4.77 26.09 23.12
CA GLU A 173 -6.09 26.65 23.45
C GLU A 173 -5.97 27.87 24.38
N GLU A 174 -5.17 27.78 25.44
CA GLU A 174 -4.93 28.90 26.38
C GLU A 174 -4.29 30.11 25.68
N TRP A 175 -3.29 29.88 24.81
CA TRP A 175 -2.65 30.96 24.07
C TRP A 175 -3.56 31.56 22.99
N ALA A 176 -4.47 30.77 22.40
CA ALA A 176 -5.39 31.26 21.37
C ALA A 176 -6.32 32.34 21.93
N GLU A 177 -6.89 32.14 23.12
CA GLU A 177 -7.77 33.14 23.76
C GLU A 177 -7.04 34.46 24.01
N VAL A 178 -5.82 34.39 24.57
CA VAL A 178 -4.99 35.57 24.86
C VAL A 178 -4.63 36.32 23.59
N LEU A 179 -4.26 35.60 22.52
CA LEU A 179 -3.88 36.22 21.25
C LEU A 179 -5.07 36.87 20.54
N ILE A 180 -6.26 36.24 20.58
CA ILE A 180 -7.49 36.84 20.03
C ILE A 180 -7.80 38.17 20.72
N GLU A 181 -7.76 38.21 22.05
CA GLU A 181 -7.95 39.47 22.79
C GLU A 181 -6.88 40.51 22.49
N PHE A 182 -5.61 40.08 22.41
CA PHE A 182 -4.50 40.96 22.08
C PHE A 182 -4.70 41.61 20.71
N PHE A 183 -5.07 40.83 19.69
CA PHE A 183 -5.30 41.34 18.34
C PHE A 183 -6.49 42.31 18.26
N LYS A 184 -7.60 42.04 18.98
CA LYS A 184 -8.73 42.98 19.09
C LYS A 184 -8.34 44.33 19.69
N LYS A 185 -7.48 44.31 20.71
CA LYS A 185 -6.96 45.53 21.34
C LYS A 185 -5.94 46.23 20.43
N LEU A 186 -5.12 45.45 19.72
CA LEU A 186 -4.10 45.96 18.82
C LEU A 186 -4.70 46.69 17.61
N GLU A 187 -5.77 46.16 17.02
CA GLU A 187 -6.49 46.81 15.92
C GLU A 187 -6.89 48.25 16.29
N LYS A 188 -7.38 48.45 17.52
CA LYS A 188 -7.83 49.76 18.00
C LYS A 188 -6.67 50.65 18.44
N ALA A 189 -5.61 50.08 19.01
CA ALA A 189 -4.52 50.82 19.62
C ALA A 189 -3.40 51.22 18.62
N ASN A 190 -3.17 50.42 17.58
CA ASN A 190 -2.13 50.69 16.59
C ASN A 190 -2.53 50.21 15.17
N PRO A 191 -3.25 51.05 14.41
CA PRO A 191 -3.75 50.70 13.08
C PRO A 191 -2.64 50.42 12.04
N GLU A 192 -1.46 51.02 12.18
CA GLU A 192 -0.35 50.77 11.24
C GLU A 192 0.26 49.38 11.44
N LEU A 193 0.39 48.93 12.70
CA LEU A 193 0.86 47.57 12.97
C LEU A 193 -0.17 46.52 12.55
N TRP A 194 -1.46 46.83 12.64
CA TRP A 194 -2.54 45.98 12.13
C TRP A 194 -2.42 45.75 10.61
N LYS A 195 -2.12 46.79 9.84
CA LYS A 195 -1.88 46.66 8.39
C LYS A 195 -0.71 45.72 8.07
N VAL A 196 0.37 45.79 8.86
CA VAL A 196 1.52 44.87 8.72
C VAL A 196 1.09 43.43 8.98
N LEU A 197 0.28 43.17 10.01
CA LEU A 197 -0.26 41.82 10.27
C LEU A 197 -1.12 41.32 9.12
N LEU A 198 -2.01 42.17 8.57
CA LEU A 198 -2.83 41.83 7.41
C LEU A 198 -1.98 41.46 6.18
N GLN A 199 -0.90 42.19 5.95
CA GLN A 199 0.04 41.89 4.87
C GLN A 199 0.71 40.51 5.07
N VAL A 200 1.19 40.22 6.29
CA VAL A 200 1.81 38.93 6.62
C VAL A 200 0.81 37.77 6.42
N LEU A 201 -0.45 37.93 6.85
CA LEU A 201 -1.49 36.92 6.67
C LEU A 201 -1.77 36.67 5.19
N LYS A 202 -1.78 37.72 4.36
CA LYS A 202 -1.94 37.63 2.91
C LYS A 202 -0.76 36.93 2.23
N GLU A 203 0.47 37.29 2.58
CA GLU A 203 1.68 36.65 2.05
C GLU A 203 1.74 35.14 2.38
N LYS A 204 1.15 34.74 3.51
CA LYS A 204 1.07 33.33 3.93
C LYS A 204 -0.20 32.61 3.44
N GLY A 205 -1.12 33.28 2.76
CA GLY A 205 -2.40 32.70 2.31
C GLY A 205 -3.32 32.28 3.46
N LYS A 206 -3.27 33.01 4.59
CA LYS A 206 -3.99 32.70 5.85
C LYS A 206 -5.04 33.76 6.23
N GLU A 207 -5.56 34.50 5.25
CA GLU A 207 -6.56 35.56 5.46
C GLU A 207 -7.86 35.04 6.11
N HIS A 208 -8.20 33.76 5.93
CA HIS A 208 -9.34 33.11 6.59
C HIS A 208 -9.27 33.10 8.12
N LEU A 209 -8.08 33.28 8.72
CA LEU A 209 -7.95 33.35 10.18
C LEU A 209 -8.56 34.64 10.76
N LEU A 210 -8.78 35.67 9.94
CA LEU A 210 -9.43 36.91 10.37
C LEU A 210 -10.90 36.71 10.74
N SER A 211 -11.58 35.68 10.21
CA SER A 211 -12.97 35.39 10.58
C SER A 211 -13.12 34.79 11.97
N GLN A 212 -12.00 34.46 12.62
CA GLN A 212 -11.93 33.87 13.96
C GLN A 212 -11.49 34.89 15.03
N LEU A 213 -11.06 36.08 14.62
CA LEU A 213 -10.76 37.22 15.49
C LEU A 213 -12.07 37.96 15.78
#